data_AF-A0A3D4DMM9-F1
#
_entry.id   AF-A0A3D4DMM9-F1
#
_cell.length_a   1.000
_cell.length_b   1.000
_cell.length_c   1.000
_cell.angle_alpha   90.00
_cell.angle_beta   90.00
_cell.angle_gamma   90.00
#
_symmetry.space_group_name_H-M   'P 1'
#
loop_
_entity.id
_entity.type
_entity.pdbx_description
1 polymer ?
#
loop_
_entity_poly.entity_id
_entity_poly.type
_entity_poly.pdbx_seq_one_letter_code
_entity_poly.pdbx_strand_id
1 'polypeptide(L)'
;MRQPDPDFGRRDIRIRTIAIGLGAALCLDLSAACAALPGPHRALWPGFFGPLETRPRIIFCTAPHCAGTLGLRPSGLTYGHALILIGPGGQNEMIVPHERIHAELHRALRVSDLWDQRIPAWFNEGLASFLSGDPRPAPRLAPRPDRPLHARDAD
;
A
#
# COMPACT_ATOMS: atom_id res chain seq x y z
N MET A 1 -27.28 -36.68 -10.38
CA MET A 1 -26.87 -35.90 -9.19
C MET A 1 -25.42 -36.22 -8.90
N ARG A 2 -24.51 -35.25 -9.05
CA ARG A 2 -23.07 -35.42 -8.81
C ARG A 2 -22.76 -34.68 -7.50
N GLN A 3 -22.25 -35.39 -6.50
CA GLN A 3 -21.89 -34.79 -5.20
C GLN A 3 -20.71 -33.82 -5.37
N PRO A 4 -20.65 -32.72 -4.60
CA PRO A 4 -19.48 -31.85 -4.57
C PRO A 4 -18.35 -32.48 -3.77
N ASP A 5 -17.14 -32.40 -4.32
CA ASP A 5 -15.87 -32.86 -3.74
C ASP A 5 -15.45 -31.95 -2.56
N PRO A 6 -15.13 -32.48 -1.36
CA PRO A 6 -14.92 -31.69 -0.14
C PRO A 6 -13.46 -31.29 0.12
N ASP A 7 -12.63 -31.09 -0.91
CA ASP A 7 -11.23 -30.71 -0.70
C ASP A 7 -10.81 -29.47 -1.50
N PHE A 8 -11.26 -28.28 -1.05
CA PHE A 8 -10.59 -27.02 -1.36
C PHE A 8 -9.42 -26.82 -0.37
N GLY A 9 -8.56 -27.82 -0.33
CA GLY A 9 -7.36 -27.89 0.47
C GLY A 9 -6.39 -26.76 0.15
N ARG A 10 -6.03 -26.04 1.21
CA ARG A 10 -4.81 -25.25 1.43
C ARG A 10 -3.73 -25.57 0.38
N ARG A 11 -3.69 -24.78 -0.70
CA ARG A 11 -2.54 -24.80 -1.61
C ARG A 11 -1.41 -24.06 -0.93
N ASP A 12 -0.50 -24.80 -0.33
CA ASP A 12 0.79 -24.30 0.12
C ASP A 12 1.52 -23.71 -1.10
N ILE A 13 1.44 -22.40 -1.26
CA ILE A 13 2.21 -21.66 -2.26
C ILE A 13 3.67 -21.68 -1.78
N ARG A 14 4.40 -22.73 -2.13
CA ARG A 14 5.85 -22.77 -1.99
C ARG A 14 6.44 -21.82 -3.04
N ILE A 15 6.61 -20.55 -2.67
CA ILE A 15 7.39 -19.59 -3.46
C ILE A 15 8.83 -20.11 -3.50
N ARG A 16 9.23 -20.69 -4.63
CA ARG A 16 10.63 -21.00 -4.90
C ARG A 16 11.39 -19.68 -4.96
N THR A 17 12.37 -19.50 -4.08
CA THR A 17 13.39 -18.45 -4.22
C THR A 17 14.11 -18.67 -5.54
N ILE A 18 13.71 -17.95 -6.58
CA ILE A 18 14.46 -17.92 -7.84
C ILE A 18 15.68 -17.04 -7.56
N ALA A 19 16.82 -17.69 -7.28
CA ALA A 19 18.12 -17.04 -7.34
C ALA A 19 18.40 -16.70 -8.82
N ILE A 20 18.02 -15.50 -9.24
CA ILE A 20 18.49 -14.91 -10.49
C ILE A 20 19.96 -14.55 -10.25
N GLY A 21 20.83 -14.99 -11.15
CA GLY A 21 22.28 -15.00 -11.01
C GLY A 21 22.90 -13.66 -10.60
N LEU A 22 24.11 -13.75 -10.03
CA LEU A 22 24.92 -12.64 -9.51
C LEU A 22 24.93 -11.43 -10.47
N GLY A 23 24.05 -10.48 -10.19
CA GLY A 23 23.90 -9.20 -10.84
C GLY A 23 23.13 -8.25 -9.93
N ALA A 24 23.62 -8.09 -8.69
CA ALA A 24 23.23 -7.09 -7.70
C ALA A 24 21.73 -6.72 -7.62
N ALA A 25 20.90 -7.61 -7.06
CA ALA A 25 19.61 -7.24 -6.49
C ALA A 25 19.44 -7.92 -5.13
N LEU A 26 20.02 -7.33 -4.10
CA LEU A 26 19.83 -7.78 -2.72
C LEU A 26 18.43 -7.32 -2.26
N CYS A 27 17.39 -8.08 -2.63
CA CYS A 27 16.04 -7.88 -2.10
C CYS A 27 16.01 -8.42 -0.66
N LEU A 28 16.25 -7.54 0.31
CA LEU A 28 16.12 -7.90 1.72
C LEU A 28 14.64 -7.91 2.11
N ASP A 29 14.10 -9.08 2.49
CA ASP A 29 12.75 -9.20 3.09
C ASP A 29 12.77 -8.66 4.53
N LEU A 30 12.73 -7.33 4.70
CA LEU A 30 12.87 -6.65 6.01
C LEU A 30 11.51 -6.32 6.68
N SER A 31 10.57 -7.27 6.68
CA SER A 31 9.17 -7.04 7.10
C SER A 31 9.01 -6.54 8.55
N ALA A 32 9.93 -6.90 9.46
CA ALA A 32 9.84 -6.51 10.88
C ALA A 32 10.43 -5.10 11.16
N ALA A 33 11.48 -4.70 10.44
CA ALA A 33 12.21 -3.45 10.71
C ALA A 33 11.44 -2.20 10.23
N CYS A 34 10.61 -2.31 9.19
CA CYS A 34 9.81 -1.19 8.69
C CYS A 34 8.70 -0.78 9.66
N ALA A 35 8.31 -1.68 10.57
CA ALA A 35 7.47 -1.33 11.70
C ALA A 35 8.18 -0.47 12.74
N ALA A 36 9.44 -0.08 12.56
CA ALA A 36 10.18 0.72 13.53
C ALA A 36 10.58 2.11 13.01
N LEU A 37 10.27 2.48 11.77
CA LEU A 37 10.60 3.81 11.26
C LEU A 37 9.87 4.90 12.08
N PRO A 38 10.61 5.86 12.67
CA PRO A 38 10.02 7.00 13.35
C PRO A 38 9.40 7.93 12.32
N GLY A 39 8.16 8.37 12.54
CA GLY A 39 7.49 9.33 11.66
C GLY A 39 6.53 10.20 12.48
N PRO A 40 6.33 11.47 12.11
CA PRO A 40 5.64 12.46 12.94
C PRO A 40 4.20 12.08 13.31
N HIS A 41 3.55 11.23 12.50
CA HIS A 41 2.12 10.89 12.66
C HIS A 41 1.85 9.45 13.09
N ARG A 42 2.88 8.69 13.46
CA ARG A 42 2.73 7.25 13.75
C ARG A 42 1.84 6.94 14.96
N ALA A 43 1.75 7.85 15.92
CA ALA A 43 0.86 7.72 17.08
C ALA A 43 -0.63 7.72 16.68
N LEU A 44 -0.98 8.20 15.49
CA LEU A 44 -2.37 8.26 15.01
C LEU A 44 -2.87 6.89 14.53
N TRP A 45 -1.98 5.97 14.16
CA TRP A 45 -2.35 4.73 13.48
C TRP A 45 -3.19 3.81 14.35
N PRO A 46 -2.81 3.56 15.63
CA PRO A 46 -3.64 2.73 16.51
C PRO A 46 -5.00 3.37 16.79
N GLY A 47 -5.09 4.71 16.78
CA GLY A 47 -6.37 5.41 16.95
C GLY A 47 -7.34 5.20 15.79
N PHE A 48 -6.83 4.94 14.57
CA PHE A 48 -7.65 4.71 13.39
C PHE A 48 -7.89 3.22 13.12
N PHE A 49 -6.83 2.41 13.11
CA PHE A 49 -6.89 0.99 12.73
C PHE A 49 -7.01 0.02 13.92
N GLY A 50 -6.80 0.50 15.16
CA GLY A 50 -6.47 -0.40 16.27
C GLY A 50 -5.07 -1.01 16.09
N PRO A 51 -4.80 -2.18 16.69
CA PRO A 51 -3.53 -2.87 16.47
C PRO A 51 -3.28 -3.13 14.98
N LEU A 52 -2.06 -2.83 14.52
CA LEU A 52 -1.65 -3.13 13.14
C LEU A 52 -1.45 -4.64 12.98
N GLU A 53 -2.27 -5.27 12.16
CA GLU A 53 -2.29 -6.72 11.97
C GLU A 53 -1.71 -7.14 10.63
N THR A 54 -1.64 -6.22 9.65
CA THR A 54 -1.16 -6.56 8.31
C THR A 54 0.34 -6.81 8.33
N ARG A 55 0.77 -7.90 7.69
CA ARG A 55 2.18 -8.26 7.49
C ARG A 55 2.48 -8.38 6.00
N PRO A 56 2.49 -7.26 5.26
CA PRO A 56 2.79 -7.30 3.83
C PRO A 56 4.25 -7.73 3.63
N ARG A 57 4.52 -8.46 2.54
CA ARG A 57 5.87 -8.61 2.05
C ARG A 57 6.33 -7.26 1.51
N ILE A 58 7.51 -6.78 1.93
CA ILE A 58 8.04 -5.50 1.47
C ILE A 58 9.33 -5.74 0.69
N ILE A 59 9.36 -5.27 -0.55
CA ILE A 59 10.54 -5.34 -1.42
C ILE A 59 11.12 -3.94 -1.58
N PHE A 60 12.38 -3.77 -1.16
CA PHE A 60 13.13 -2.53 -1.32
C PHE A 60 14.04 -2.61 -2.55
N CYS A 61 13.74 -1.79 -3.55
CA CYS A 61 14.67 -1.55 -4.64
C CYS A 61 15.68 -0.46 -4.24
N THR A 62 16.95 -0.82 -4.16
CA THR A 62 18.06 0.11 -3.86
C THR A 62 18.66 0.77 -5.10
N ALA A 63 18.38 0.24 -6.30
CA ALA A 63 18.87 0.78 -7.57
C ALA A 63 17.73 0.97 -8.60
N PRO A 64 17.87 1.94 -9.53
CA PRO A 64 16.86 2.20 -10.57
C PRO A 64 16.54 0.97 -11.44
N HIS A 65 17.53 0.11 -11.70
CA HIS A 65 17.33 -1.11 -12.47
C HIS A 65 16.32 -2.07 -11.81
N CYS A 66 16.38 -2.25 -10.49
CA CYS A 66 15.41 -3.06 -9.74
C CYS A 66 13.99 -2.51 -9.92
N ALA A 67 13.81 -1.20 -9.77
CA ALA A 67 12.52 -0.55 -9.95
C ALA A 67 12.00 -0.72 -11.39
N GLY A 68 12.90 -0.59 -12.38
CA GLY A 68 12.58 -0.83 -13.78
C GLY A 68 12.10 -2.25 -14.07
N THR A 69 12.78 -3.26 -13.53
CA THR A 69 12.42 -4.69 -13.69
C THR A 69 11.06 -5.01 -13.08
N LEU A 70 10.68 -4.36 -11.96
CA LEU A 70 9.38 -4.53 -11.32
C LEU A 70 8.29 -3.61 -11.90
N GLY A 71 8.61 -2.77 -12.89
CA GLY A 71 7.67 -1.78 -13.41
C GLY A 71 7.28 -0.69 -12.40
N LEU A 72 8.05 -0.53 -11.32
CA LEU A 72 7.81 0.44 -10.26
C LEU A 72 8.17 1.85 -10.76
N ARG A 73 7.15 2.62 -11.12
CA ARG A 73 7.26 4.04 -11.48
C ARG A 73 7.19 4.98 -10.27
N PRO A 74 6.24 4.83 -9.32
CA PRO A 74 6.20 5.67 -8.14
C PRO A 74 7.30 5.31 -7.12
N SER A 75 7.53 6.20 -6.15
CA SER A 75 8.48 5.95 -5.04
C SER A 75 8.05 4.77 -4.14
N GLY A 76 6.77 4.42 -4.15
CA GLY A 76 6.19 3.28 -3.44
C GLY A 76 4.94 2.80 -4.16
N LEU A 77 4.61 1.51 -4.02
CA LEU A 77 3.40 0.92 -4.57
C LEU A 77 2.91 -0.25 -3.71
N THR A 78 1.62 -0.26 -3.41
CA THR A 78 0.97 -1.30 -2.60
C THR A 78 -0.03 -2.12 -3.40
N TYR A 79 0.12 -3.45 -3.36
CA TYR A 79 -0.81 -4.41 -3.95
C TYR A 79 -1.67 -5.07 -2.87
N GLY A 80 -2.89 -4.57 -2.72
CA GLY A 80 -3.82 -5.03 -1.69
C GLY A 80 -3.21 -4.88 -0.30
N HIS A 81 -3.24 -5.94 0.49
CA HIS A 81 -2.62 -5.99 1.83
C HIS A 81 -1.37 -6.88 1.89
N ALA A 82 -0.96 -7.47 0.77
CA ALA A 82 -0.01 -8.58 0.75
C ALA A 82 1.40 -8.19 0.31
N LEU A 83 1.55 -7.18 -0.54
CA LEU A 83 2.83 -6.80 -1.14
C LEU A 83 2.98 -5.28 -1.22
N ILE A 84 4.14 -4.79 -0.79
CA ILE A 84 4.58 -3.41 -0.94
C ILE A 84 5.91 -3.41 -1.70
N LEU A 85 6.01 -2.56 -2.71
CA LEU A 85 7.24 -2.27 -3.44
C LEU A 85 7.70 -0.86 -3.10
N ILE A 86 8.97 -0.69 -2.74
CA ILE A 86 9.56 0.61 -2.44
C ILE A 86 10.71 0.87 -3.40
N GLY A 87 10.66 2.01 -4.08
CA GLY A 87 11.70 2.45 -5.02
C GLY A 87 12.89 3.08 -4.31
N PRO A 88 14.01 3.32 -5.01
CA PRO A 88 15.21 3.90 -4.40
C PRO A 88 14.96 5.23 -3.68
N GLY A 89 14.09 6.09 -4.23
CA GLY A 89 13.72 7.37 -3.62
C GLY A 89 12.61 7.30 -2.56
N GLY A 90 12.01 6.12 -2.32
CA GLY A 90 10.91 5.94 -1.38
C GLY A 90 11.31 5.35 -0.04
N GLN A 91 12.59 5.12 0.20
CA GLN A 91 13.10 4.50 1.44
C GLN A 91 13.23 5.54 2.55
N ASN A 92 12.10 6.13 2.97
CA ASN A 92 12.06 7.18 3.98
C ASN A 92 10.87 7.03 4.93
N GLU A 93 10.87 7.82 6.00
CA GLU A 93 9.84 7.83 7.05
C GLU A 93 8.45 8.31 6.62
N MET A 94 8.27 8.73 5.36
CA MET A 94 6.97 9.21 4.85
C MET A 94 6.36 8.19 3.89
N ILE A 95 7.13 7.72 2.92
CA ILE A 95 6.65 6.83 1.85
C ILE A 95 6.44 5.41 2.36
N VAL A 96 7.38 4.83 3.12
CA VAL A 96 7.19 3.47 3.65
C VAL A 96 5.94 3.40 4.54
N PRO A 97 5.70 4.39 5.42
CA PRO A 97 4.48 4.40 6.19
C PRO A 97 3.21 4.66 5.35
N HIS A 98 3.27 5.52 4.33
CA HIS A 98 2.18 5.76 3.36
C HIS A 98 1.69 4.45 2.72
N GLU A 99 2.63 3.66 2.17
CA GLU A 99 2.31 2.37 1.55
C GLU A 99 1.75 1.36 2.56
N ARG A 100 2.26 1.38 3.80
CA ARG A 100 1.74 0.49 4.83
C ARG A 100 0.30 0.83 5.23
N ILE A 101 -0.08 2.11 5.24
CA ILE A 101 -1.46 2.52 5.51
C ILE A 101 -2.40 2.01 4.43
N HIS A 102 -2.00 2.04 3.15
CA HIS A 102 -2.76 1.37 2.08
C HIS A 102 -2.94 -0.12 2.37
N ALA A 103 -1.89 -0.82 2.80
CA ALA A 103 -1.97 -2.25 3.09
C ALA A 103 -2.94 -2.56 4.25
N GLU A 104 -2.92 -1.76 5.33
CA GLU A 104 -3.84 -1.91 6.46
C GLU A 104 -5.28 -1.60 6.06
N LEU A 105 -5.52 -0.54 5.29
CA LEU A 105 -6.84 -0.22 4.77
C LEU A 105 -7.36 -1.36 3.88
N HIS A 106 -6.55 -1.84 2.94
CA HIS A 106 -6.92 -2.93 2.04
C HIS A 106 -7.13 -4.27 2.74
N ARG A 107 -6.56 -4.47 3.94
CA ARG A 107 -6.85 -5.66 4.76
C ARG A 107 -8.26 -5.60 5.35
N ALA A 108 -8.73 -4.41 5.72
CA ALA A 108 -10.07 -4.22 6.26
C ALA A 108 -11.18 -4.36 5.19
N LEU A 109 -10.81 -4.41 3.91
CA LEU A 109 -11.71 -4.49 2.76
C LEU A 109 -11.81 -5.92 2.21
N ARG A 110 -12.95 -6.24 1.59
CA ARG A 110 -13.06 -7.47 0.80
C ARG A 110 -12.33 -7.26 -0.51
N VAL A 111 -11.84 -8.34 -1.11
CA VAL A 111 -11.21 -8.30 -2.45
C VAL A 111 -12.14 -7.64 -3.48
N SER A 112 -13.44 -7.96 -3.44
CA SER A 112 -14.45 -7.33 -4.31
C SER A 112 -14.51 -5.81 -4.15
N ASP A 113 -14.35 -5.28 -2.93
CA ASP A 113 -14.41 -3.84 -2.70
C ASP A 113 -13.24 -3.09 -3.36
N LEU A 114 -12.09 -3.75 -3.50
CA LEU A 114 -10.93 -3.23 -4.23
C LEU A 114 -11.16 -3.23 -5.75
N TRP A 115 -11.72 -4.32 -6.29
CA TRP A 115 -12.01 -4.43 -7.73
C TRP A 115 -13.09 -3.45 -8.18
N ASP A 116 -14.15 -3.31 -7.38
CA ASP A 116 -15.28 -2.43 -7.66
C ASP A 116 -14.99 -0.95 -7.31
N GLN A 117 -13.76 -0.63 -6.85
CA GLN A 117 -13.33 0.71 -6.44
C GLN A 117 -14.32 1.36 -5.44
N ARG A 118 -14.86 0.57 -4.50
CA ARG A 118 -15.88 1.06 -3.56
C ARG A 118 -15.34 2.08 -2.58
N ILE A 119 -14.02 2.09 -2.40
CA ILE A 119 -13.31 3.16 -1.69
C ILE A 119 -12.89 4.24 -2.69
N PRO A 120 -13.39 5.48 -2.55
CA PRO A 120 -12.98 6.57 -3.41
C PRO A 120 -11.46 6.78 -3.34
N ALA A 121 -10.84 7.02 -4.50
CA ALA A 121 -9.39 7.26 -4.59
C ALA A 121 -8.92 8.39 -3.68
N TRP A 122 -9.71 9.46 -3.55
CA TRP A 122 -9.39 10.59 -2.66
C TRP A 122 -9.26 10.16 -1.18
N PHE A 123 -10.07 9.19 -0.74
CA PHE A 123 -10.04 8.70 0.63
C PHE A 123 -8.84 7.77 0.83
N ASN A 124 -8.59 6.86 -0.10
CA ASN A 124 -7.47 5.92 -0.03
C ASN A 124 -6.12 6.65 0.06
N GLU A 125 -5.87 7.58 -0.87
CA GLU A 125 -4.65 8.39 -0.87
C GLU A 125 -4.63 9.40 0.27
N GLY A 126 -5.75 10.08 0.54
CA GLY A 126 -5.82 11.11 1.57
C GLY A 126 -5.57 10.57 2.98
N LEU A 127 -6.09 9.38 3.31
CA LEU A 127 -5.84 8.71 4.58
C LEU A 127 -4.36 8.33 4.71
N ALA A 128 -3.77 7.78 3.64
CA ALA A 128 -2.37 7.39 3.61
C ALA A 128 -1.44 8.59 3.79
N SER A 129 -1.71 9.72 3.10
CA SER A 129 -0.95 10.95 3.28
C SER A 129 -1.11 11.53 4.68
N PHE A 130 -2.33 11.60 5.21
CA PHE A 130 -2.60 12.18 6.54
C PHE A 130 -1.91 11.40 7.66
N LEU A 131 -2.03 10.07 7.68
CA LEU A 131 -1.49 9.25 8.75
C LEU A 131 0.03 9.02 8.61
N SER A 132 0.59 9.10 7.41
CA SER A 132 2.05 9.06 7.21
C SER A 132 2.71 10.41 7.44
N GLY A 133 1.95 11.50 7.32
CA GLY A 133 2.46 12.88 7.26
C GLY A 133 3.02 13.26 5.89
N ASP A 134 2.85 12.43 4.86
CA ASP A 134 3.39 12.67 3.53
C ASP A 134 2.82 13.98 2.96
N PRO A 135 3.68 15.00 2.74
CA PRO A 135 3.23 16.33 2.32
C PRO A 135 2.86 16.37 0.83
N ARG A 136 3.04 15.28 0.08
CA ARG A 136 2.64 15.22 -1.33
C ARG A 136 1.13 15.49 -1.40
N PRO A 137 0.70 16.49 -2.19
CA PRO A 137 -0.72 16.73 -2.34
C PRO A 137 -1.35 15.50 -2.98
N ALA A 138 -2.41 14.97 -2.35
CA ALA A 138 -3.39 14.13 -3.03
C ALA A 138 -3.60 14.73 -4.42
N PRO A 139 -3.60 13.93 -5.51
CA PRO A 139 -3.64 14.44 -6.87
C PRO A 139 -4.70 15.53 -6.90
N ARG A 140 -4.30 16.77 -7.28
CA ARG A 140 -5.24 17.90 -7.33
C ARG A 140 -6.48 17.37 -8.02
N LEU A 141 -7.58 17.27 -7.27
CA LEU A 141 -8.90 17.23 -7.88
C LEU A 141 -8.95 18.57 -8.59
N ALA A 142 -8.55 18.62 -9.86
CA ALA A 142 -8.89 19.73 -10.70
C ALA A 142 -10.41 19.88 -10.50
N PRO A 143 -10.90 21.06 -10.08
CA PRO A 143 -12.33 21.26 -9.95
C PRO A 143 -12.98 20.76 -11.23
N ARG A 144 -13.94 19.84 -11.12
CA ARG A 144 -14.77 19.55 -12.30
C ARG A 144 -15.38 20.89 -12.71
N PRO A 145 -15.18 21.35 -13.95
CA PRO A 145 -15.53 22.71 -14.36
C PRO A 145 -17.04 23.01 -14.32
N ASP A 146 -17.88 22.07 -13.91
CA ASP A 146 -19.33 22.10 -14.05
C ASP A 146 -20.14 21.94 -12.76
N ARG A 147 -19.52 21.88 -11.57
CA ARG A 147 -20.29 21.86 -10.30
C ARG A 147 -20.05 23.12 -9.48
N PRO A 148 -21.00 24.07 -9.44
CA PRO A 148 -20.99 25.15 -8.46
C PRO A 148 -20.92 24.54 -7.05
N LEU A 149 -19.95 24.98 -6.25
CA LEU A 149 -20.00 24.77 -4.81
C LEU A 149 -21.26 25.47 -4.33
N HIS A 150 -22.27 24.71 -3.90
CA HIS A 150 -23.46 25.28 -3.28
C HIS A 150 -22.99 26.18 -2.12
N ALA A 151 -23.11 27.49 -2.32
CA ALA A 151 -22.99 28.47 -1.28
C ALA A 151 -23.97 28.04 -0.19
N ARG A 152 -23.45 27.76 1.01
CA ARG A 152 -24.31 27.64 2.17
C ARG A 152 -24.79 29.04 2.49
N ASP A 153 -26.07 29.26 2.33
CA ASP A 153 -26.77 30.42 2.85
C ASP A 153 -26.46 30.56 4.35
N ALA A 154 -26.02 31.75 4.72
CA ALA A 154 -25.85 32.15 6.11
C ALA A 154 -27.23 32.64 6.61
N ASP A 155 -27.76 31.95 7.61
CA ASP A 155 -28.71 32.49 8.59
C ASP A 155 -27.98 32.61 9.94
#